data_AF-M5V2Q1-F1
#
_entry.id   AF-M5V2Q1-F1
#
_cell.length_a   1.000
_cell.length_b   1.000
_cell.length_c   1.000
_cell.angle_alpha   90.00
_cell.angle_beta   90.00
_cell.angle_gamma   90.00
#
_symmetry.space_group_name_H-M   'P 1'
#
loop_
_entity.id
_entity.type
_entity.pdbx_description
1 polymer ?
#
loop_
_entity_poly.entity_id
_entity_poly.type
_entity_poly.pdbx_seq_one_letter_code
_entity_poly.pdbx_strand_id
1 'polypeptide(L)' 'MLCLKNDNPVQDILPLTGLKKLKELKVPLKLPEENLEKFKKLRPDVKISF' A
#
# COMPACT_ATOMS: atom_id res chain seq x y z
N MET A 1 18.19 -17.41 12.05
CA MET A 1 16.78 -16.99 12.09
C MET A 1 16.62 -15.86 11.07
N LEU A 2 16.00 -16.13 9.92
CA LEU A 2 15.77 -15.12 8.89
C LEU A 2 14.68 -14.18 9.40
N CYS A 3 15.07 -13.03 9.94
CA CYS A 3 14.14 -11.99 10.36
C CYS A 3 13.40 -11.49 9.10
N LEU A 4 12.16 -11.93 8.91
CA LEU A 4 11.26 -11.36 7.91
C LEU A 4 11.03 -9.91 8.32
N LYS A 5 11.65 -8.99 7.59
CA LYS A 5 11.68 -7.57 7.92
C LYS A 5 10.30 -6.90 7.90
N ASN A 6 9.25 -7.60 7.45
CA ASN A 6 7.89 -7.10 7.35
C ASN A 6 6.90 -8.27 7.46
N ASP A 7 6.04 -8.26 8.48
CA ASP A 7 4.95 -9.25 8.63
C ASP A 7 3.89 -9.15 7.54
N ASN A 8 3.89 -8.07 6.75
CA ASN A 8 2.99 -7.90 5.62
C ASN A 8 3.58 -8.57 4.37
N PRO A 9 3.00 -9.63 3.80
CA PRO A 9 3.50 -10.22 2.55
C PRO A 9 3.35 -9.26 1.36
N VAL A 10 2.44 -8.28 1.45
CA VAL A 10 2.26 -7.25 0.43
C VAL A 10 3.24 -6.11 0.69
N GLN A 11 4.22 -5.99 -0.19
CA GLN A 11 5.27 -4.97 -0.12
C GLN A 11 5.06 -3.84 -1.14
N ASP A 12 4.31 -4.10 -2.21
CA ASP A 12 4.10 -3.16 -3.31
C ASP A 12 2.62 -3.05 -3.70
N ILE A 13 2.07 -1.84 -3.59
CA ILE A 13 0.71 -1.50 -3.98
C ILE A 13 0.65 -0.57 -5.20
N LEU A 14 1.80 -0.20 -5.80
CA LEU A 14 1.83 0.64 -7.00
C LEU A 14 1.05 0.07 -8.19
N PRO A 15 0.96 -1.26 -8.40
CA PRO A 15 0.09 -1.81 -9.45
C PRO A 15 -1.38 -1.42 -9.31
N LEU A 16 -1.87 -1.11 -8.10
CA LEU A 16 -3.26 -0.69 -7.87
C LEU A 16 -3.57 0.71 -8.43
N THR A 17 -2.55 1.48 -8.82
CA THR A 17 -2.73 2.81 -9.42
C THR A 17 -3.55 2.76 -10.72
N GLY A 18 -3.46 1.65 -11.47
CA GLY A 18 -4.23 1.41 -12.69
C GLY A 18 -5.74 1.22 -12.47
N LEU A 19 -6.17 0.95 -11.22
CA LEU A 19 -7.58 0.75 -10.89
C LEU A 19 -8.29 2.11 -10.75
N LYS A 20 -8.74 2.68 -11.87
CA LYS A 20 -9.34 4.02 -11.95
C LYS A 20 -10.58 4.23 -11.05
N LYS A 21 -11.28 3.15 -10.70
CA LYS A 21 -12.47 3.19 -9.82
C LYS A 21 -12.16 2.88 -8.35
N LEU A 22 -10.91 2.55 -8.00
CA LEU A 22 -10.51 2.31 -6.61
C LEU A 22 -10.63 3.62 -5.82
N LYS A 23 -11.31 3.57 -4.66
CA LYS A 23 -11.52 4.71 -3.76
C LYS A 23 -11.10 4.46 -2.33
N GLU A 24 -11.10 3.20 -1.91
CA GLU A 24 -10.66 2.79 -0.57
C GLU A 24 -9.77 1.56 -0.66
N LEU A 25 -8.70 1.55 0.13
CA LEU A 25 -7.78 0.42 0.30
C LEU A 25 -7.64 0.15 1.81
N LYS A 26 -8.20 -0.95 2.28
CA LYS A 26 -8.05 -1.41 3.67
C LYS A 26 -7.01 -2.53 3.73
N VAL A 27 -5.97 -2.37 4.53
CA VAL A 27 -4.84 -3.30 4.61
C VAL A 27 -4.57 -3.68 6.06
N PRO A 28 -4.68 -4.95 6.46
CA PRO A 28 -4.62 -5.33 7.88
C PRO A 28 -3.25 -5.09 8.56
N LEU A 29 -2.19 -4.91 7.76
CA LEU A 29 -0.82 -4.72 8.23
C LEU A 29 -0.20 -3.52 7.54
N LYS A 30 0.77 -2.88 8.21
CA LYS A 30 1.48 -1.73 7.66
C LYS A 30 2.19 -2.10 6.36
N LEU A 31 2.17 -1.17 5.41
CA LEU A 31 2.90 -1.25 4.15
C LEU A 31 4.27 -0.56 4.31
N PRO A 32 5.27 -0.90 3.48
CA PRO A 32 6.52 -0.15 3.43
C PRO A 32 6.26 1.34 3.20
N GLU A 33 6.87 2.19 4.02
CA GLU A 33 6.61 3.64 4.03
C GLU A 33 6.87 4.27 2.67
N GLU A 34 8.00 3.94 2.03
CA GLU A 34 8.34 4.43 0.69
C GLU A 34 7.27 4.08 -0.36
N ASN A 35 6.73 2.85 -0.30
CA ASN A 35 5.71 2.40 -1.24
C ASN A 35 4.37 3.13 -0.99
N LEU A 36 4.00 3.27 0.28
CA LEU A 36 2.81 3.98 0.71
C LEU A 36 2.86 5.47 0.31
N GLU A 37 4.00 6.13 0.49
CA GLU A 37 4.19 7.52 0.09
C GLU A 37 4.07 7.71 -1.42
N LYS A 38 4.75 6.86 -2.20
CA LYS A 38 4.65 6.89 -3.67
C LYS A 38 3.21 6.68 -4.13
N PHE A 39 2.50 5.71 -3.55
CA PHE A 39 1.11 5.45 -3.88
C PHE A 39 0.22 6.65 -3.55
N LYS A 40 0.35 7.26 -2.36
CA LYS A 40 -0.41 8.45 -1.96
C LYS A 40 -0.18 9.65 -2.89
N LYS A 41 1.04 9.83 -3.39
CA LYS A 41 1.35 10.88 -4.39
C LYS A 41 0.65 10.61 -5.74
N LEU A 42 0.60 9.35 -6.17
CA LEU A 42 -0.02 8.96 -7.45
C LEU A 42 -1.56 8.90 -7.39
N ARG A 43 -2.11 8.51 -6.24
CA ARG A 43 -3.55 8.31 -6.01
C ARG A 43 -4.00 8.99 -4.71
N PRO A 44 -3.93 10.34 -4.63
CA PRO A 44 -4.38 11.08 -3.45
C PRO A 44 -5.89 10.95 -3.22
N ASP A 45 -6.65 10.48 -4.21
CA ASP A 45 -8.08 10.22 -4.16
C ASP A 45 -8.47 8.90 -3.46
N VAL A 46 -7.49 8.04 -3.15
CA VAL A 46 -7.73 6.74 -2.51
C VAL A 46 -7.49 6.85 -1.01
N LYS A 47 -8.53 6.56 -0.22
CA LYS A 47 -8.43 6.47 1.24
C LYS A 47 -7.76 5.16 1.63
N ILE A 48 -6.70 5.25 2.43
CA ILE A 48 -5.99 4.06 2.94
C ILE A 48 -6.24 3.94 4.44
N SER A 49 -6.64 2.74 4.88
CA SER A 49 -6.83 2.39 6.29
C SER A 49 -6.10 1.10 6.64
N PHE A 50 -5.70 1.00 7.90
CA PHE A 50 -5.04 -0.17 8.47
C PHE A 50 -5.97 -0.88 9.45
#